data_AF-A0A2K3MS12-F1
#
_entry.id   AF-A0A2K3MS12-F1
#
_cell.length_a   1.000
_cell.length_b   1.000
_cell.length_c   1.000
_cell.angle_alpha   90.00
_cell.angle_beta   90.00
_cell.angle_gamma   90.00
#
_symmetry.space_group_name_H-M   'P 1'
#
loop_
_entity.id
_entity.type
_entity.pdbx_description
1 polymer ?
#
loop_
_entity_poly.entity_id
_entity_poly.type
_entity_poly.pdbx_seq_one_letter_code
_entity_poly.pdbx_strand_id
1 'polypeptide(L)'
;MNRLGFKAEVFEGDVRLGELDYFPVTAFQNFRFPNNEIRIHHRTYRSERCPPLSILQSISAFNVRCKLDSSLSVEQPLLINLHASCFHEMKTAVAVVGDEELHLVAMPSKRKKFPCFWCYAVPVGLYDACMGMLNLRCLSIVFDLDETLIVANTMKSFEDRIEALRCWLLRESDPLRVQGMSGELKRYLEDRLLLKQFIEMDSVVDSNGKLYQVQMEEVPSLSEQKVLRPVVRLQDRNIVLTRINPECD
;
A
#
# COMPACT_ATOMS: atom_id res chain seq x y z
N MET A 1 -38.62 1.70 -7.62
CA MET A 1 -38.33 3.04 -7.06
C MET A 1 -37.06 3.57 -7.71
N ASN A 2 -37.18 4.51 -8.64
CA ASN A 2 -36.04 5.22 -9.23
C ASN A 2 -35.39 6.09 -8.15
N ARG A 3 -34.27 5.65 -7.58
CA ARG A 3 -33.39 6.58 -6.84
C ARG A 3 -32.70 7.44 -7.90
N LEU A 4 -33.16 8.67 -8.08
CA LEU A 4 -32.41 9.67 -8.85
C LEU A 4 -31.05 9.83 -8.17
N GLY A 5 -29.99 9.39 -8.86
CA GLY A 5 -28.62 9.62 -8.43
C GLY A 5 -28.32 11.11 -8.44
N PHE A 6 -27.43 11.53 -7.55
CA PHE A 6 -26.89 12.88 -7.61
C PHE A 6 -25.72 12.90 -8.59
N LYS A 7 -25.50 14.01 -9.27
CA LYS A 7 -24.39 14.14 -10.21
C LYS A 7 -23.20 14.78 -9.52
N ALA A 8 -22.01 14.32 -9.86
CA ALA A 8 -20.78 14.96 -9.46
C ALA A 8 -19.77 15.00 -10.61
N GLU A 9 -19.09 16.13 -10.76
CA GLU A 9 -17.99 16.28 -11.71
C GLU A 9 -16.68 15.80 -11.09
N VAL A 10 -15.89 15.04 -11.83
CA VAL A 10 -14.63 14.46 -11.36
C VAL A 10 -13.46 15.21 -11.96
N PHE A 11 -12.52 15.62 -11.10
CA PHE A 11 -11.32 16.36 -11.47
C PHE A 11 -10.07 15.68 -10.91
N GLU A 12 -8.96 15.79 -11.64
CA GLU A 12 -7.61 15.48 -11.17
C GLU A 12 -6.73 16.71 -11.46
N GLY A 13 -6.34 17.43 -10.41
CA GLY A 13 -5.84 18.81 -10.56
C GLY A 13 -6.90 19.72 -11.18
N ASP A 14 -6.52 20.46 -12.23
CA ASP A 14 -7.43 21.32 -13.00
C ASP A 14 -8.12 20.58 -14.18
N VAL A 15 -7.78 19.31 -14.41
CA VAL A 15 -8.29 18.54 -15.55
C VAL A 15 -9.62 17.88 -15.17
N ARG A 16 -10.68 18.23 -15.90
CA ARG A 16 -11.98 17.56 -15.80
C ARG A 16 -11.91 16.18 -16.45
N LEU A 17 -12.11 15.13 -15.68
CA LEU A 17 -12.11 13.75 -16.15
C LEU A 17 -13.48 13.32 -16.70
N GLY A 18 -14.57 13.83 -16.11
CA GLY A 18 -15.93 13.53 -16.54
C GLY A 18 -16.98 13.74 -15.44
N GLU A 19 -18.16 13.19 -15.65
CA GLU A 19 -19.31 13.23 -14.72
C GLU A 19 -19.69 11.81 -14.29
N LEU A 20 -19.96 11.62 -13.00
CA LEU A 20 -20.49 10.39 -12.43
C LEU A 20 -21.77 10.67 -11.64
N ASP A 21 -22.68 9.70 -11.66
CA ASP A 21 -23.80 9.65 -10.74
C ASP A 21 -23.36 8.95 -9.46
N TYR A 22 -23.67 9.54 -8.31
CA TYR A 22 -23.44 8.96 -7.01
C TYR A 22 -24.74 8.64 -6.28
N PHE A 23 -24.72 7.48 -5.64
CA PHE A 23 -25.83 6.91 -4.89
C PHE A 23 -25.38 6.69 -3.45
N PRO A 24 -25.69 7.61 -2.53
CA PRO A 24 -25.40 7.41 -1.13
C PRO A 24 -26.07 6.13 -0.61
N VAL A 25 -25.37 5.40 0.25
CA VAL A 25 -25.96 4.23 0.90
C VAL A 25 -26.97 4.68 1.96
N THR A 26 -27.85 3.76 2.40
CA THR A 26 -28.96 4.09 3.31
C THR A 26 -28.51 4.74 4.63
N ALA A 27 -27.35 4.35 5.17
CA ALA A 27 -26.80 4.96 6.38
C ALA A 27 -26.30 6.40 6.19
N PHE A 28 -26.05 6.81 4.94
CA PHE A 28 -25.44 8.09 4.59
C PHE A 28 -26.26 8.85 3.54
N GLN A 29 -27.60 8.77 3.56
CA GLN A 29 -28.46 9.37 2.54
C GLN A 29 -28.26 10.88 2.34
N ASN A 30 -27.83 11.58 3.40
CA ASN A 30 -27.57 13.02 3.40
C ASN A 30 -26.17 13.39 2.88
N PHE A 31 -25.33 12.39 2.56
CA PHE A 31 -24.00 12.63 2.04
C PHE A 31 -24.05 13.37 0.70
N ARG A 32 -23.21 14.41 0.61
CA ARG A 32 -23.03 15.25 -0.57
C ARG A 32 -21.55 15.52 -0.75
N PHE A 33 -21.10 15.49 -1.99
CA PHE A 33 -19.79 16.03 -2.32
C PHE A 33 -19.82 17.56 -2.25
N PRO A 34 -18.77 18.20 -1.69
CA PRO A 34 -18.65 19.65 -1.73
C PRO A 34 -18.74 20.16 -3.18
N ASN A 35 -19.56 21.18 -3.42
CA ASN A 35 -19.80 21.77 -4.75
C ASN A 35 -20.28 20.78 -5.82
N ASN A 36 -20.72 19.58 -5.45
CA ASN A 36 -20.95 18.47 -6.39
C ASN A 36 -19.69 18.12 -7.21
N GLU A 37 -18.51 18.25 -6.61
CA GLU A 37 -17.23 17.92 -7.23
C GLU A 37 -16.52 16.80 -6.47
N ILE A 38 -15.93 15.86 -7.21
CA ILE A 38 -14.99 14.86 -6.72
C ILE A 38 -13.60 15.29 -7.20
N ARG A 39 -12.81 15.87 -6.31
CA ARG A 39 -11.44 16.27 -6.60
C ARG A 39 -10.47 15.19 -6.13
N ILE A 40 -9.84 14.51 -7.09
CA ILE A 40 -8.82 13.51 -6.83
C ILE A 40 -7.58 14.26 -6.35
N HIS A 41 -7.24 14.06 -5.07
CA HIS A 41 -6.05 14.61 -4.44
C HIS A 41 -4.81 13.83 -4.85
N HIS A 42 -4.90 12.50 -4.78
CA HIS A 42 -3.82 11.60 -5.14
C HIS A 42 -4.34 10.20 -5.47
N ARG A 43 -3.45 9.33 -5.93
CA ARG A 43 -3.70 7.89 -6.09
C ARG A 43 -2.83 7.13 -5.10
N THR A 44 -3.38 6.11 -4.46
CA THR A 44 -2.62 5.32 -3.48
C THR A 44 -1.51 4.53 -4.14
N TYR A 45 -0.50 4.14 -3.35
CA TYR A 45 0.49 3.14 -3.78
C TYR A 45 -0.18 1.77 -4.01
N ARG A 46 0.46 0.96 -4.86
CA ARG A 46 0.02 -0.42 -5.10
C ARG A 46 0.37 -1.29 -3.89
N SER A 47 -0.58 -2.08 -3.42
CA SER A 47 -0.32 -3.10 -2.40
C SER A 47 0.27 -4.36 -3.03
N GLU A 48 1.28 -4.94 -2.38
CA GLU A 48 1.86 -6.22 -2.78
C GLU A 48 1.19 -7.43 -2.09
N ARG A 49 0.29 -7.18 -1.13
CA ARG A 49 -0.32 -8.22 -0.30
C ARG A 49 -1.82 -8.36 -0.50
N CYS A 50 -2.54 -7.24 -0.52
CA CYS A 50 -4.00 -7.25 -0.44
C CYS A 50 -4.60 -6.20 -1.39
N PRO A 51 -5.68 -6.49 -2.12
CA PRO A 51 -6.36 -5.48 -2.91
C PRO A 51 -6.97 -4.40 -1.99
N PRO A 52 -7.15 -3.15 -2.47
CA PRO A 52 -7.67 -2.06 -1.65
C PRO A 52 -8.97 -2.37 -0.94
N LEU A 53 -9.87 -3.12 -1.60
CA LEU A 53 -11.14 -3.53 -1.03
C LEU A 53 -10.98 -4.35 0.25
N SER A 54 -10.03 -5.29 0.29
CA SER A 54 -9.78 -6.12 1.47
C SER A 54 -9.27 -5.27 2.63
N ILE A 55 -8.37 -4.32 2.35
CA ILE A 55 -7.81 -3.41 3.36
C ILE A 55 -8.92 -2.54 3.94
N LEU A 56 -9.70 -1.87 3.08
CA LEU A 56 -10.78 -0.98 3.48
C LEU A 56 -11.89 -1.71 4.23
N GLN A 57 -12.21 -2.95 3.86
CA GLN A 57 -13.15 -3.79 4.61
C GLN A 57 -12.63 -4.13 6.01
N SER A 58 -11.32 -4.29 6.20
CA SER A 58 -10.73 -4.57 7.51
C SER A 58 -10.69 -3.33 8.40
N ILE A 59 -10.29 -2.17 7.87
CA ILE A 59 -10.04 -0.97 8.68
C ILE A 59 -11.25 -0.04 8.79
N SER A 60 -12.21 -0.16 7.87
CA SER A 60 -13.43 0.66 7.83
C SER A 60 -14.60 -0.15 7.27
N ALA A 61 -14.86 -1.28 7.94
CA ALA A 61 -15.96 -2.16 7.60
C ALA A 61 -17.27 -1.36 7.49
N PHE A 62 -18.00 -1.57 6.39
CA PHE A 62 -19.30 -0.95 6.12
C PHE A 62 -19.33 0.58 5.97
N ASN A 63 -18.18 1.27 5.98
CA ASN A 63 -18.12 2.73 5.81
C ASN A 63 -18.10 3.17 4.33
N VAL A 64 -18.92 2.50 3.50
CA VAL A 64 -19.14 2.91 2.11
C VAL A 64 -20.10 4.09 2.11
N ARG A 65 -19.65 5.28 1.73
CA ARG A 65 -20.51 6.49 1.71
C ARG A 65 -21.47 6.48 0.53
N CYS A 66 -20.95 6.18 -0.65
CA CYS A 66 -21.74 6.12 -1.87
C CYS A 66 -21.15 5.16 -2.89
N LYS A 67 -21.96 4.82 -3.89
CA LYS A 67 -21.53 4.12 -5.11
C LYS A 67 -21.58 5.09 -6.27
N LEU A 68 -20.55 5.07 -7.10
CA LEU A 68 -20.45 5.87 -8.33
C LEU A 68 -20.69 4.97 -9.54
N ASP A 69 -21.47 5.47 -10.49
CA ASP A 69 -21.69 4.85 -11.80
C ASP A 69 -21.89 5.96 -12.85
N SER A 70 -21.89 5.61 -14.13
CA SER A 70 -22.20 6.54 -15.22
C SER A 70 -23.56 6.20 -15.83
N SER A 71 -24.52 7.11 -15.73
CA SER A 71 -25.78 7.03 -16.49
C SER A 71 -25.66 7.55 -17.92
N LEU A 72 -24.57 8.27 -18.24
CA LEU A 72 -24.33 8.78 -19.58
C LEU A 72 -24.10 7.64 -20.57
N SER A 73 -24.73 7.74 -21.74
CA SER A 73 -24.54 6.80 -22.85
C SER A 73 -23.28 7.05 -23.66
N VAL A 74 -22.63 8.21 -23.46
CA VAL A 74 -21.40 8.63 -24.12
C VAL A 74 -20.19 8.11 -23.34
N GLU A 75 -19.20 7.57 -24.05
CA GLU A 75 -17.94 7.13 -23.43
C GLU A 75 -17.17 8.34 -22.88
N GLN A 76 -16.63 8.20 -21.67
CA GLN A 76 -15.82 9.21 -20.99
C GLN A 76 -14.39 8.66 -20.81
N PRO A 77 -13.51 8.79 -21.83
CA PRO A 77 -12.23 8.09 -21.87
C PRO A 77 -11.34 8.32 -20.65
N LEU A 78 -11.31 9.54 -20.12
CA LEU A 78 -10.47 9.87 -18.95
C LEU A 78 -10.95 9.16 -17.67
N LEU A 79 -12.27 9.07 -17.45
CA LEU A 79 -12.83 8.29 -16.34
C LEU A 79 -12.65 6.78 -16.53
N ILE A 80 -12.77 6.30 -17.78
CA ILE A 80 -12.51 4.88 -18.11
C ILE A 80 -11.04 4.55 -17.81
N ASN A 81 -10.10 5.43 -18.18
CA ASN A 81 -8.68 5.26 -17.89
C ASN A 81 -8.39 5.31 -16.40
N LEU A 82 -9.02 6.23 -15.65
CA LEU A 82 -8.91 6.27 -14.20
C LEU A 82 -9.37 4.97 -13.56
N HIS A 83 -10.54 4.48 -13.96
CA HIS A 83 -11.11 3.22 -13.46
C HIS A 83 -10.21 2.03 -13.78
N ALA A 84 -9.77 1.91 -15.03
CA ALA A 84 -8.90 0.83 -15.48
C ALA A 84 -7.55 0.84 -14.74
N SER A 85 -6.93 2.01 -14.56
CA SER A 85 -5.69 2.15 -13.79
C SER A 85 -5.88 1.72 -12.34
N CYS A 86 -6.94 2.20 -11.66
CA CYS A 86 -7.23 1.79 -10.29
C CYS A 86 -7.49 0.28 -10.17
N PHE A 87 -8.26 -0.29 -11.10
CA PHE A 87 -8.63 -1.70 -11.09
C PHE A 87 -7.44 -2.62 -11.36
N HIS A 88 -6.67 -2.37 -12.43
CA HIS A 88 -5.56 -3.24 -12.83
C HIS A 88 -4.32 -3.07 -11.97
N GLU A 89 -4.07 -1.87 -11.44
CA GLU A 89 -2.91 -1.60 -10.59
C GLU A 89 -3.19 -1.83 -9.10
N MET A 90 -4.42 -2.22 -8.73
CA MET A 90 -4.85 -2.40 -7.34
C MET A 90 -4.62 -1.12 -6.50
N LYS A 91 -5.03 0.01 -7.06
CA LYS A 91 -4.94 1.34 -6.44
C LYS A 91 -6.33 1.92 -6.21
N THR A 92 -6.38 3.00 -5.44
CA THR A 92 -7.59 3.83 -5.32
C THR A 92 -7.26 5.26 -5.71
N ALA A 93 -8.24 5.95 -6.29
CA ALA A 93 -8.20 7.40 -6.39
C ALA A 93 -8.79 7.97 -5.09
N VAL A 94 -8.13 8.97 -4.52
CA VAL A 94 -8.50 9.50 -3.20
C VAL A 94 -8.99 10.93 -3.36
N ALA A 95 -10.18 11.20 -2.84
CA ALA A 95 -10.69 12.55 -2.64
C ALA A 95 -10.75 12.86 -1.14
N VAL A 96 -10.49 14.10 -0.75
CA VAL A 96 -10.52 14.50 0.67
C VAL A 96 -11.78 15.31 0.94
N VAL A 97 -12.53 14.95 1.98
CA VAL A 97 -13.75 15.67 2.41
C VAL A 97 -13.71 15.84 3.93
N GLY A 98 -13.41 17.06 4.39
CA GLY A 98 -13.18 17.33 5.81
C GLY A 98 -11.97 16.54 6.32
N ASP A 99 -12.15 15.81 7.42
CA ASP A 99 -11.10 14.99 8.05
C ASP A 99 -11.10 13.53 7.56
N GLU A 100 -11.79 13.26 6.45
CA GLU A 100 -11.88 11.92 5.86
C GLU A 100 -11.31 11.87 4.44
N GLU A 101 -10.64 10.76 4.13
CA GLU A 101 -10.28 10.34 2.80
C GLU A 101 -11.35 9.41 2.23
N LEU A 102 -11.87 9.78 1.06
CA LEU A 102 -12.76 8.97 0.25
C LEU A 102 -11.95 8.20 -0.77
N HIS A 103 -11.77 6.91 -0.53
CA HIS A 103 -11.13 5.99 -1.46
C HIS A 103 -12.14 5.48 -2.48
N LEU A 104 -11.96 5.88 -3.74
CA LEU A 104 -12.72 5.39 -4.88
C LEU A 104 -12.13 4.04 -5.30
N VAL A 105 -12.76 2.95 -4.83
CA VAL A 105 -12.37 1.58 -5.17
C VAL A 105 -13.04 1.19 -6.49
N ALA A 106 -12.25 0.92 -7.51
CA ALA A 106 -12.76 0.48 -8.81
C ALA A 106 -13.37 -0.92 -8.69
N MET A 107 -14.64 -1.03 -9.09
CA MET A 107 -15.40 -2.28 -9.02
C MET A 107 -15.67 -2.82 -10.43
N PRO A 108 -15.74 -4.16 -10.59
CA PRO A 108 -16.13 -4.75 -11.87
C PRO A 108 -17.60 -4.42 -12.15
N SER A 109 -17.86 -3.76 -13.28
CA SER A 109 -19.21 -3.47 -13.74
C SER A 109 -19.75 -4.60 -14.60
N LYS A 110 -21.04 -4.94 -14.42
CA LYS A 110 -21.76 -5.81 -15.37
C LYS A 110 -21.84 -5.17 -16.76
N ARG A 111 -21.79 -3.84 -16.83
CA ARG A 111 -21.69 -3.07 -18.07
C ARG A 111 -20.21 -2.78 -18.32
N LYS A 112 -19.53 -3.65 -19.08
CA LYS A 112 -18.07 -3.66 -19.30
C LYS A 112 -17.44 -2.30 -19.74
N LYS A 113 -18.25 -1.33 -20.15
CA LYS A 113 -17.79 -0.04 -20.69
C LYS A 113 -17.83 1.14 -19.71
N PHE A 114 -18.46 1.00 -18.55
CA PHE A 114 -18.69 2.15 -17.68
C PHE A 114 -17.95 2.04 -16.34
N PRO A 115 -17.28 3.12 -15.91
CA PRO A 115 -16.55 3.16 -14.66
C PRO A 115 -17.53 3.04 -13.48
N CYS A 116 -17.26 2.11 -12.56
CA CYS A 116 -18.01 1.93 -11.34
C CYS A 116 -17.07 1.95 -10.14
N PHE A 117 -17.37 2.80 -9.15
CA PHE A 117 -16.56 2.91 -7.95
C PHE A 117 -17.40 2.76 -6.69
N TRP A 118 -16.82 2.19 -5.64
CA TRP A 118 -17.38 2.29 -4.28
C TRP A 118 -16.50 3.24 -3.48
N CYS A 119 -17.12 4.25 -2.87
CA CYS A 119 -16.42 5.26 -2.08
C CYS A 119 -16.41 4.85 -0.61
N TYR A 120 -15.25 4.44 -0.11
CA TYR A 120 -15.03 4.16 1.31
C TYR A 120 -14.49 5.40 1.99
N ALA A 121 -15.07 5.79 3.13
CA ALA A 121 -14.51 6.83 3.97
C ALA A 121 -13.59 6.21 5.03
N VAL A 122 -12.41 6.80 5.20
CA VAL A 122 -11.49 6.51 6.30
C VAL A 122 -10.93 7.81 6.86
N PRO A 123 -10.53 7.86 8.14
CA PRO A 123 -9.75 8.99 8.65
C PRO A 123 -8.48 9.21 7.82
N VAL A 124 -8.14 10.47 7.57
CA VAL A 124 -6.96 10.85 6.77
C VAL A 124 -5.71 10.11 7.26
N GLY A 125 -4.98 9.47 6.34
CA GLY A 125 -3.72 8.78 6.60
C GLY A 125 -3.84 7.37 7.18
N LEU A 126 -5.04 6.91 7.57
CA LEU A 126 -5.23 5.55 8.11
C LEU A 126 -4.93 4.48 7.06
N TYR A 127 -5.42 4.67 5.82
CA TYR A 127 -5.17 3.71 4.74
C TYR A 127 -3.67 3.57 4.45
N ASP A 128 -2.97 4.70 4.35
CA ASP A 128 -1.52 4.72 4.08
C ASP A 128 -0.71 4.12 5.24
N ALA A 129 -1.10 4.38 6.50
CA ALA A 129 -0.49 3.73 7.66
C ALA A 129 -0.66 2.20 7.61
N CYS A 130 -1.87 1.72 7.29
CA CYS A 130 -2.15 0.31 7.13
C CYS A 130 -1.40 -0.31 5.94
N MET A 131 -1.28 0.41 4.83
CA MET A 131 -0.46 0.01 3.69
C MET A 131 1.02 -0.09 4.06
N GLY A 132 1.54 0.86 4.83
CA GLY A 132 2.90 0.82 5.37
C GLY A 132 3.13 -0.44 6.20
N MET A 133 2.20 -0.76 7.11
CA MET A 133 2.26 -1.97 7.95
C MET A 133 2.13 -3.28 7.15
N LEU A 134 1.21 -3.33 6.17
CA LEU A 134 1.03 -4.51 5.32
C LEU A 134 2.21 -4.73 4.38
N ASN A 135 2.82 -3.65 3.90
CA ASN A 135 4.02 -3.72 3.07
C ASN A 135 5.31 -3.87 3.88
N LEU A 136 5.24 -4.00 5.22
CA LEU A 136 6.41 -4.36 6.01
C LEU A 136 7.05 -5.62 5.42
N ARG A 137 8.35 -5.51 5.20
CA ARG A 137 9.19 -6.55 4.62
C ARG A 137 9.43 -7.64 5.66
N CYS A 138 9.99 -8.77 5.24
CA CYS A 138 10.30 -9.88 6.13
C CYS A 138 11.46 -9.56 7.07
N LEU A 139 12.28 -8.56 6.70
CA LEU A 139 13.29 -7.93 7.58
C LEU A 139 12.56 -7.21 8.70
N SER A 140 12.50 -7.87 9.86
CA SER A 140 11.84 -7.37 11.06
C SER A 140 12.69 -6.29 11.72
N ILE A 141 12.03 -5.34 12.40
CA ILE A 141 12.70 -4.32 13.20
C ILE A 141 13.25 -4.99 14.48
N VAL A 142 14.56 -4.90 14.69
CA VAL A 142 15.21 -5.31 15.94
C VAL A 142 15.45 -4.05 16.76
N PHE A 143 14.73 -3.91 17.88
CA PHE A 143 15.11 -2.96 18.92
C PHE A 143 16.12 -3.64 19.82
N ASP A 144 17.24 -2.97 20.07
CA ASP A 144 18.12 -3.33 21.16
C ASP A 144 17.56 -2.79 22.48
N LEU A 145 17.93 -3.45 23.57
CA LEU A 145 17.63 -3.20 24.97
C LEU A 145 16.38 -3.92 25.50
N ASP A 146 16.63 -5.16 25.94
CA ASP A 146 16.09 -5.88 27.10
C ASP A 146 14.57 -6.08 27.28
N GLU A 147 13.70 -5.38 26.56
CA GLU A 147 12.25 -5.43 26.85
C GLU A 147 11.34 -5.61 25.65
N THR A 148 11.76 -5.47 24.38
CA THR A 148 10.86 -5.79 23.25
C THR A 148 11.55 -6.10 21.91
N LEU A 149 12.07 -7.32 21.75
CA LEU A 149 12.26 -7.89 20.41
C LEU A 149 10.88 -8.23 19.82
N ILE A 150 10.41 -7.45 18.84
CA ILE A 150 9.12 -7.77 18.17
C ILE A 150 9.27 -9.05 17.34
N VAL A 151 10.33 -9.16 16.52
CA VAL A 151 10.78 -10.39 15.84
C VAL A 151 12.27 -10.21 15.47
N ALA A 152 13.13 -11.20 15.74
CA ALA A 152 14.49 -11.27 15.19
C ALA A 152 14.56 -12.41 14.17
N ASN A 153 15.05 -12.13 12.97
CA ASN A 153 15.35 -13.15 11.98
C ASN A 153 16.86 -13.17 11.71
N THR A 154 17.47 -14.34 11.88
CA THR A 154 18.86 -14.59 11.46
C THR A 154 18.89 -14.96 9.98
N MET A 155 20.06 -14.87 9.32
CA MET A 155 20.21 -15.36 7.94
C MET A 155 19.70 -16.80 7.80
N LYS A 156 20.00 -17.65 8.78
CA LYS A 156 19.54 -19.03 8.84
C LYS A 156 18.01 -19.13 8.94
N SER A 157 17.36 -18.36 9.82
CA SER A 157 15.89 -18.40 9.93
C SER A 157 15.19 -17.87 8.67
N PHE A 158 15.83 -16.93 7.94
CA PHE A 158 15.40 -16.50 6.61
C PHE A 158 15.44 -17.64 5.59
N GLU A 159 16.58 -18.35 5.51
CA GLU A 159 16.78 -19.46 4.59
C GLU A 159 15.83 -20.64 4.88
N ASP A 160 15.64 -20.98 6.15
CA ASP A 160 14.72 -22.03 6.57
C ASP A 160 13.27 -21.71 6.16
N ARG A 161 12.83 -20.44 6.30
CA ARG A 161 11.50 -20.01 5.86
C ARG A 161 11.35 -20.02 4.34
N ILE A 162 12.39 -19.62 3.60
CA ILE A 162 12.41 -19.70 2.13
C ILE A 162 12.21 -21.14 1.67
N GLU A 163 12.91 -22.09 2.29
CA GLU A 163 12.82 -23.50 1.91
C GLU A 163 11.47 -24.11 2.29
N ALA A 164 10.94 -23.79 3.47
CA ALA A 164 9.60 -24.21 3.87
C ALA A 164 8.52 -23.70 2.89
N LEU A 165 8.58 -22.43 2.48
CA LEU A 165 7.65 -21.84 1.51
C LEU A 165 7.75 -22.52 0.14
N ARG A 166 8.97 -22.83 -0.33
CA ARG A 166 9.19 -23.58 -1.58
C ARG A 166 8.53 -24.96 -1.51
N CYS A 167 8.73 -25.67 -0.41
CA CYS A 167 8.15 -26.99 -0.19
C CYS A 167 6.61 -26.96 -0.17
N TRP A 168 6.01 -25.95 0.47
CA TRP A 168 4.56 -25.79 0.49
C TRP A 168 3.99 -25.38 -0.87
N LEU A 169 4.68 -24.50 -1.61
CA LEU A 169 4.27 -24.09 -2.97
C LEU A 169 4.15 -25.29 -3.93
N LEU A 170 5.02 -26.29 -3.79
CA LEU A 170 4.95 -27.51 -4.60
C LEU A 170 3.72 -28.38 -4.31
N ARG A 171 3.06 -28.17 -3.16
CA ARG A 171 1.92 -28.97 -2.68
C ARG A 171 0.60 -28.20 -2.72
N GLU A 172 0.65 -26.89 -2.90
CA GLU A 172 -0.53 -26.03 -2.95
C GLU A 172 -1.14 -26.03 -4.36
N SER A 173 -2.46 -26.20 -4.45
CA SER A 173 -3.19 -26.26 -5.71
C SER A 173 -4.14 -25.09 -5.90
N ASP A 174 -4.51 -24.39 -4.81
CA ASP A 174 -5.37 -23.22 -4.90
C ASP A 174 -4.61 -22.03 -5.53
N PRO A 175 -5.06 -21.49 -6.68
CA PRO A 175 -4.33 -20.44 -7.38
C PRO A 175 -4.13 -19.15 -6.57
N LEU A 176 -5.08 -18.79 -5.70
CA LEU A 176 -4.98 -17.58 -4.89
C LEU A 176 -3.96 -17.78 -3.77
N ARG A 177 -3.93 -18.97 -3.15
CA ARG A 177 -2.94 -19.33 -2.13
C ARG A 177 -1.55 -19.43 -2.74
N VAL A 178 -1.39 -20.07 -3.91
CA VAL A 178 -0.14 -20.10 -4.66
C VAL A 178 0.37 -18.68 -4.95
N GLN A 179 -0.52 -17.77 -5.39
CA GLN A 179 -0.14 -16.38 -5.66
C GLN A 179 0.35 -15.68 -4.40
N GLY A 180 -0.37 -15.82 -3.28
CA GLY A 180 0.01 -15.24 -1.99
C GLY A 180 1.38 -15.75 -1.50
N MET A 181 1.57 -17.06 -1.53
CA MET A 181 2.81 -17.72 -1.11
C MET A 181 3.99 -17.39 -2.04
N SER A 182 3.76 -17.30 -3.35
CA SER A 182 4.78 -16.89 -4.32
C SER A 182 5.23 -15.45 -4.08
N GLY A 183 4.28 -14.56 -3.78
CA GLY A 183 4.58 -13.18 -3.39
C GLY A 183 5.37 -13.10 -2.09
N GLU A 184 5.04 -13.94 -1.11
CA GLU A 184 5.79 -14.04 0.14
C GLU A 184 7.23 -14.55 -0.08
N LEU A 185 7.40 -15.64 -0.84
CA LEU A 185 8.70 -16.18 -1.19
C LEU A 185 9.57 -15.14 -1.91
N LYS A 186 8.99 -14.40 -2.87
CA LYS A 186 9.68 -13.32 -3.59
C LYS A 186 10.22 -12.26 -2.62
N ARG A 187 9.41 -11.83 -1.64
CA ARG A 187 9.84 -10.85 -0.63
C ARG A 187 10.99 -11.37 0.23
N TYR A 188 10.93 -12.62 0.70
CA TYR A 188 12.02 -13.24 1.46
C TYR A 188 13.32 -13.31 0.64
N LEU A 189 13.25 -13.67 -0.64
CA LEU A 189 14.42 -13.77 -1.51
C LEU A 189 15.07 -12.41 -1.76
N GLU A 190 14.27 -11.39 -2.02
CA GLU A 190 14.74 -10.02 -2.19
C GLU A 190 15.37 -9.47 -0.90
N ASP A 191 14.71 -9.67 0.24
CA ASP A 191 15.21 -9.24 1.54
C ASP A 191 16.53 -9.91 1.91
N ARG A 192 16.66 -11.22 1.63
CA ARG A 192 17.93 -11.94 1.80
C ARG A 192 19.04 -11.35 0.94
N LEU A 193 18.73 -10.94 -0.30
CA LEU A 193 19.70 -10.32 -1.20
C LEU A 193 20.17 -8.96 -0.68
N LEU A 194 19.24 -8.10 -0.21
CA LEU A 194 19.59 -6.81 0.39
C LEU A 194 20.49 -6.99 1.61
N LEU A 195 20.15 -7.95 2.49
CA LEU A 195 20.96 -8.24 3.68
C LEU A 195 22.36 -8.74 3.30
N LYS A 196 22.46 -9.63 2.30
CA LYS A 196 23.74 -10.14 1.81
C LYS A 196 24.61 -9.01 1.24
N GLN A 197 24.05 -8.13 0.40
CA GLN A 197 24.77 -6.98 -0.16
C GLN A 197 25.28 -6.05 0.95
N PHE A 198 24.45 -5.75 1.94
CA PHE A 198 24.86 -4.92 3.08
C PHE A 198 26.01 -5.53 3.87
N ILE A 199 25.96 -6.84 4.16
CA ILE A 199 27.03 -7.54 4.90
C ILE A 199 28.34 -7.60 4.10
N GLU A 200 28.27 -7.82 2.78
CA GLU A 200 29.46 -8.06 1.96
C GLU A 200 30.08 -6.78 1.37
N MET A 201 29.29 -5.73 1.14
CA MET A 201 29.68 -4.58 0.33
C MET A 201 29.40 -3.22 0.96
N ASP A 202 28.86 -3.16 2.18
CA ASP A 202 28.43 -1.92 2.84
C ASP A 202 27.58 -1.01 1.93
N SER A 203 26.83 -1.64 1.04
CA SER A 203 25.98 -0.98 0.08
C SER A 203 24.87 -1.91 -0.37
N VAL A 204 23.80 -1.33 -0.89
CA VAL A 204 22.60 -2.07 -1.31
C VAL A 204 22.09 -1.50 -2.61
N VAL A 205 21.72 -2.36 -3.54
CA VAL A 205 21.07 -1.99 -4.80
C VAL A 205 19.61 -2.43 -4.73
N ASP A 206 18.70 -1.48 -4.87
CA ASP A 206 17.28 -1.80 -4.89
C ASP A 206 16.84 -2.44 -6.23
N SER A 207 15.61 -2.93 -6.31
CA SER A 207 15.10 -3.54 -7.55
C SER A 207 14.94 -2.57 -8.72
N ASN A 208 15.06 -1.25 -8.48
CA ASN A 208 15.06 -0.22 -9.52
C ASN A 208 16.48 0.12 -9.99
N GLY A 209 17.50 -0.57 -9.46
CA GLY A 209 18.90 -0.35 -9.78
C GLY A 209 19.53 0.83 -9.03
N LYS A 210 18.83 1.44 -8.06
CA LYS A 210 19.38 2.56 -7.29
C LYS A 210 20.31 2.03 -6.21
N LEU A 211 21.53 2.57 -6.19
CA LEU A 211 22.58 2.24 -5.24
C LEU A 211 22.45 3.11 -3.98
N TYR A 212 22.47 2.46 -2.82
CA TYR A 212 22.50 3.07 -1.51
C TYR A 212 23.79 2.68 -0.82
N GLN A 213 24.59 3.67 -0.46
CA GLN A 213 25.86 3.49 0.26
C GLN A 213 25.63 3.68 1.76
N VAL A 214 26.42 2.98 2.58
CA VAL A 214 26.44 3.20 4.03
C VAL A 214 26.75 4.66 4.35
N GLN A 215 26.01 5.18 5.32
CA GLN A 215 26.29 6.44 5.98
C GLN A 215 26.60 6.16 7.44
N MET A 216 27.71 6.70 7.93
CA MET A 216 28.05 6.60 9.35
C MET A 216 27.22 7.64 10.12
N GLU A 217 26.29 7.17 10.94
CA GLU A 217 25.45 8.01 11.79
C GLU A 217 25.92 7.90 13.25
N GLU A 218 26.05 9.02 13.95
CA GLU A 218 26.32 9.03 15.39
C GLU A 218 25.11 8.49 16.16
N VAL A 219 25.34 7.50 17.02
CA VAL A 219 24.31 6.95 17.90
C VAL A 219 24.01 8.00 18.97
N PRO A 220 22.75 8.45 19.13
CA PRO A 220 22.39 9.33 20.23
C PRO A 220 22.64 8.62 21.57
N SER A 221 23.73 8.97 22.24
CA SER A 221 24.16 8.39 23.51
C SER A 221 24.04 9.40 24.65
N LEU A 222 23.74 8.89 25.85
CA LEU A 222 23.84 9.67 27.11
C LEU A 222 25.28 9.70 27.66
N SER A 223 26.20 8.93 27.08
CA SER A 223 27.63 8.87 27.46
C SER A 223 28.49 9.78 26.58
N GLU A 224 29.68 10.17 27.08
CA GLU A 224 30.64 11.01 26.33
C GLU A 224 31.34 10.27 25.17
N GLN A 225 31.13 8.96 25.04
CA GLN A 225 31.73 8.17 23.97
C GLN A 225 30.86 8.21 22.70
N LYS A 226 31.45 8.73 21.63
CA LYS A 226 30.85 8.78 20.30
C LYS A 226 30.93 7.41 19.64
N VAL A 227 29.79 6.75 19.50
CA VAL A 227 29.66 5.51 18.74
C VAL A 227 29.06 5.87 17.38
N LEU A 228 29.77 5.54 16.30
CA LEU A 228 29.24 5.64 14.94
C LEU A 228 28.70 4.29 14.50
N ARG A 229 27.55 4.28 13.82
CA ARG A 229 26.99 3.06 13.23
C ARG A 229 26.81 3.20 11.72
N PRO A 230 27.07 2.14 10.95
CA PRO A 230 26.77 2.14 9.53
C PRO A 230 25.25 2.02 9.34
N VAL A 231 24.66 2.95 8.59
CA VAL A 231 23.23 2.98 8.31
C VAL A 231 22.99 3.06 6.81
N VAL A 232 22.10 2.23 6.30
CA VAL A 232 21.54 2.33 4.96
C VAL A 232 20.03 2.46 5.07
N ARG A 233 19.46 3.56 4.54
CA ARG A 233 18.02 3.86 4.59
C ARG A 233 17.40 3.77 3.20
N LEU A 234 16.49 2.81 3.02
CA LEU A 234 15.65 2.71 1.82
C LEU A 234 14.26 3.21 2.19
N GLN A 235 14.07 4.54 2.17
CA GLN A 235 12.82 5.20 2.59
C GLN A 235 11.62 4.69 1.79
N ASP A 236 11.77 4.53 0.47
CA ASP A 236 10.73 4.00 -0.42
C ASP A 236 10.24 2.59 -0.05
N ARG A 237 11.01 1.87 0.77
CA ARG A 237 10.71 0.48 1.21
C ARG A 237 10.49 0.35 2.71
N ASN A 238 10.57 1.46 3.47
CA ASN A 238 10.56 1.44 4.93
C ASN A 238 11.62 0.49 5.53
N ILE A 239 12.82 0.42 4.92
CA ILE A 239 13.93 -0.43 5.41
C ILE A 239 15.04 0.46 5.96
N VAL A 240 15.54 0.08 7.13
CA VAL A 240 16.80 0.59 7.69
C VAL A 240 17.68 -0.61 7.99
N LEU A 241 18.88 -0.62 7.43
CA LEU A 241 19.91 -1.62 7.73
C LEU A 241 20.99 -0.96 8.59
N THR A 242 21.33 -1.62 9.69
CA THR A 242 22.37 -1.20 10.62
C THR A 242 22.94 -2.41 11.32
N ARG A 243 24.16 -2.27 11.85
CA ARG A 243 24.78 -3.27 12.72
C ARG A 243 24.42 -2.98 14.17
N ILE A 244 24.21 -4.04 14.96
CA ILE A 244 23.91 -3.93 16.40
C ILE A 244 25.20 -3.57 17.17
N ASN A 245 26.31 -4.24 16.86
CA ASN A 245 27.64 -3.89 17.37
C ASN A 245 28.49 -3.31 16.25
N PRO A 246 28.63 -1.98 16.16
CA PRO A 246 29.44 -1.35 15.13
C PRO A 246 30.96 -1.52 15.34
N GLU A 247 31.42 -1.95 16.53
CA GLU A 247 32.84 -2.11 16.88
C GLU A 247 33.43 -3.50 16.55
N CYS A 248 32.66 -4.43 15.98
CA CYS A 248 33.10 -5.82 15.76
C CYS A 248 33.85 -6.10 14.45
N ASP A 249 34.33 -5.09 13.73
CA ASP A 249 35.26 -5.24 12.59
C ASP A 249 36.66 -4.70 12.93
#